data_AF-A0A0M6ZZD6-F1
#
_entry.id   AF-A0A0M6ZZD6-F1
#
_cell.length_a   1.000
_cell.length_b   1.000
_cell.length_c   1.000
_cell.angle_alpha   90.00
_cell.angle_beta   90.00
_cell.angle_gamma   90.00
#
_symmetry.space_group_name_H-M   'P 1'
#
loop_
_entity.id
_entity.type
_entity.pdbx_description
1 polymer ?
#
loop_
_entity_poly.entity_id
_entity_poly.type
_entity_poly.pdbx_seq_one_letter_code
_entity_poly.pdbx_strand_id
1 'polypeptide(L)'
;MSNVLPFREDSFQLHKQYPALYFPKDGFVFVVAFGRSGSTLTQHLLNSLPGYFIRGENCNALVHLCRSITAIRGEGNFQQRQEPERSRIATERPYFGKMVGTSLDPWYGMEDVDVDDYAMGLFDTFVSRVLCPKGTARVLGFKEIRYHNDPRYFPKFLDTIRTYFPKSRFIFQNRSFENVAKSSFWKNMEQAEVKRKWQNFENLTKAYADSNKDVCYRLRYEDYLEGAQKLEPLFNFLKEPFNAEEITKVLETKLKH
;
A
#
# COMPACT_ATOMS: atom_id res chain seq x y z
N MET A 1 -16.96 -2.63 -14.53
CA MET A 1 -17.38 -1.68 -13.49
C MET A 1 -16.27 -1.64 -12.46
N SER A 2 -15.62 -0.51 -12.27
CA SER A 2 -14.54 -0.39 -11.29
C SER A 2 -15.16 -0.44 -9.89
N ASN A 3 -14.97 -1.56 -9.17
CA ASN A 3 -15.30 -1.69 -7.76
C ASN A 3 -14.29 -0.88 -6.92
N VAL A 4 -14.18 0.42 -7.19
CA VAL A 4 -13.47 1.35 -6.31
C VAL A 4 -14.42 1.58 -5.15
N LEU A 5 -14.04 1.06 -3.98
CA LEU A 5 -14.76 1.31 -2.75
C LEU A 5 -14.87 2.83 -2.55
N PRO A 6 -16.03 3.36 -2.16
CA PRO A 6 -16.17 4.79 -1.92
C PRO A 6 -15.15 5.22 -0.86
N PHE A 7 -14.55 6.40 -1.05
CA PHE A 7 -13.65 6.98 -0.06
C PHE A 7 -14.42 7.17 1.25
N ARG A 8 -13.88 6.62 2.36
CA ARG A 8 -14.49 6.75 3.69
C ARG A 8 -14.31 8.18 4.19
N GLU A 9 -15.41 8.81 4.63
CA GLU A 9 -15.34 10.15 5.22
C GLU A 9 -14.52 10.09 6.53
N ASP A 10 -13.56 11.00 6.63
CA ASP A 10 -12.71 11.16 7.79
C ASP A 10 -13.52 11.76 8.95
N SER A 11 -13.59 11.08 10.10
CA SER A 11 -14.41 11.51 11.23
C SER A 11 -13.68 11.39 12.57
N PHE A 12 -14.00 12.30 13.49
CA PHE A 12 -13.44 12.31 14.84
C PHE A 12 -13.60 10.97 15.57
N GLN A 13 -14.72 10.26 15.33
CA GLN A 13 -14.97 8.96 15.94
C GLN A 13 -13.99 7.89 15.46
N LEU A 14 -13.63 7.88 14.17
CA LEU A 14 -12.65 6.95 13.62
C LEU A 14 -11.25 7.19 14.20
N HIS A 15 -10.87 8.46 14.42
CA HIS A 15 -9.59 8.80 15.05
C HIS A 15 -9.49 8.25 16.47
N LYS A 16 -10.60 8.24 17.22
CA LYS A 16 -10.64 7.70 18.58
C LYS A 16 -10.58 6.18 18.60
N GLN A 17 -11.24 5.52 17.66
CA GLN A 17 -11.30 4.05 17.59
C GLN A 17 -10.03 3.44 17.00
N TYR A 18 -9.41 4.11 16.03
CA TYR A 18 -8.22 3.66 15.29
C TYR A 18 -7.06 4.67 15.38
N PRO A 19 -6.58 4.96 16.60
CA PRO A 19 -5.67 6.07 16.84
C PRO A 19 -4.31 5.93 16.16
N ALA A 20 -3.81 4.71 15.95
CA ALA A 20 -2.54 4.49 15.28
C ALA A 20 -2.67 4.68 13.76
N LEU A 21 -3.77 4.20 13.16
CA LEU A 21 -4.04 4.39 11.74
C LEU A 21 -4.22 5.85 11.36
N TYR A 22 -4.82 6.66 12.25
CA TYR A 22 -4.99 8.10 12.06
C TYR A 22 -3.87 8.94 12.71
N PHE A 23 -2.83 8.30 13.25
CA PHE A 23 -1.72 8.99 13.89
C PHE A 23 -0.99 10.00 12.98
N PRO A 24 -0.63 9.69 11.71
CA PRO A 24 0.00 10.67 10.84
C PRO A 24 -0.99 11.68 10.30
N LYS A 25 -0.82 12.95 10.68
CA LYS A 25 -1.68 14.06 10.27
C LYS A 25 -1.73 14.27 8.75
N ASP A 26 -0.62 14.00 8.07
CA ASP A 26 -0.44 14.20 6.63
C ASP A 26 -0.53 12.89 5.83
N GLY A 27 -0.85 11.79 6.53
CA GLY A 27 -1.15 10.48 5.95
C GLY A 27 0.06 9.59 5.71
N PHE A 28 -0.03 8.79 4.64
CA PHE A 28 0.92 7.71 4.39
C PHE A 28 1.65 7.84 3.05
N VAL A 29 2.92 7.44 3.01
CA VAL A 29 3.70 7.30 1.77
C VAL A 29 4.30 5.89 1.70
N PHE A 30 3.90 5.12 0.70
CA PHE A 30 4.41 3.77 0.46
C PHE A 30 5.39 3.77 -0.71
N VAL A 31 6.62 3.30 -0.46
CA VAL A 31 7.62 3.13 -1.52
C VAL A 31 7.51 1.70 -2.05
N VAL A 32 6.91 1.57 -3.22
CA VAL A 32 6.72 0.31 -3.93
C VAL A 32 7.79 0.21 -5.00
N ALA A 33 8.72 -0.72 -4.82
CA ALA A 33 9.96 -0.71 -5.59
C ALA A 33 10.27 -2.06 -6.25
N PHE A 34 11.11 -2.05 -7.29
CA PHE A 34 11.77 -3.27 -7.74
C PHE A 34 13.06 -3.51 -6.94
N GLY A 35 13.45 -4.77 -6.75
CA GLY A 35 14.72 -5.09 -6.10
C GLY A 35 15.90 -4.41 -6.79
N ARG A 36 16.74 -3.71 -6.03
CA ARG A 36 17.96 -3.00 -6.51
C ARG A 36 17.71 -1.74 -7.34
N SER A 37 16.56 -1.10 -7.12
CA SER A 37 16.18 0.20 -7.70
C SER A 37 16.61 1.43 -6.88
N GLY A 38 17.34 1.24 -5.77
CA GLY A 38 17.73 2.32 -4.87
C GLY A 38 16.66 2.75 -3.85
N SER A 39 15.68 1.89 -3.55
CA SER A 39 14.59 2.24 -2.62
C SER A 39 15.03 2.54 -1.18
N THR A 40 16.21 2.07 -0.77
CA THR A 40 16.80 2.48 0.52
C THR A 40 17.29 3.92 0.50
N LEU A 41 17.81 4.41 -0.63
CA LEU A 41 18.16 5.83 -0.79
C LEU A 41 16.90 6.70 -0.72
N THR A 42 15.82 6.28 -1.39
CA THR A 42 14.52 6.96 -1.32
C THR A 42 13.96 6.97 0.08
N GLN A 43 14.02 5.84 0.79
CA GLN A 43 13.66 5.78 2.20
C GLN A 43 14.49 6.75 3.04
N HIS A 44 15.80 6.84 2.80
CA HIS A 44 16.68 7.76 3.51
C HIS A 44 16.32 9.23 3.23
N LEU A 45 16.10 9.58 1.96
CA LEU A 45 15.65 10.90 1.52
C LEU A 45 14.31 11.29 2.15
N LEU A 46 13.34 10.39 2.16
CA LEU A 46 12.05 10.68 2.80
C LEU A 46 12.21 10.90 4.30
N ASN A 47 13.07 10.13 4.97
CA ASN A 47 13.34 10.28 6.41
C ASN A 47 14.20 11.50 6.76
N SER A 48 14.80 12.21 5.79
CA SER A 48 15.44 13.50 6.07
C SER A 48 14.43 14.65 6.16
N LEU A 49 13.18 14.42 5.73
CA LEU A 49 12.11 15.41 5.82
C LEU A 49 11.56 15.49 7.26
N PRO A 50 11.32 16.69 7.80
CA PRO A 50 10.78 16.86 9.15
C PRO A 50 9.45 16.12 9.34
N GLY A 51 9.40 15.23 10.33
CA GLY A 51 8.19 14.47 10.69
C GLY A 51 7.86 13.29 9.77
N TYR A 52 8.70 12.96 8.79
CA TYR A 52 8.56 11.74 8.01
C TYR A 52 9.14 10.53 8.75
N PHE A 53 8.45 9.40 8.66
CA PHE A 53 8.87 8.16 9.29
C PHE A 53 8.56 6.96 8.40
N ILE A 54 9.47 6.70 7.47
CA ILE A 54 9.39 5.65 6.46
C ILE A 54 10.23 4.44 6.88
N ARG A 55 9.57 3.34 7.20
CA ARG A 55 10.19 2.08 7.64
C ARG A 55 10.73 1.23 6.49
N GLY A 56 11.55 0.24 6.86
CA GLY A 56 12.08 -0.73 5.93
C GLY A 56 11.04 -1.77 5.51
N GLU A 57 11.51 -2.78 4.79
CA GLU A 57 10.70 -3.93 4.38
C GLU A 57 10.12 -4.68 5.59
N ASN A 58 8.89 -5.17 5.46
CA ASN A 58 8.18 -5.94 6.49
C ASN A 58 7.77 -7.34 6.01
N CYS A 59 8.50 -7.88 5.03
CA CYS A 59 8.27 -9.20 4.47
C CYS A 59 6.85 -9.41 3.95
N ASN A 60 6.29 -8.41 3.26
CA ASN A 60 4.91 -8.43 2.75
C ASN A 60 3.81 -8.60 3.82
N ALA A 61 4.06 -8.33 5.10
CA ALA A 61 3.04 -8.49 6.15
C ALA A 61 1.71 -7.81 5.79
N LEU A 62 1.76 -6.59 5.24
CA LEU A 62 0.56 -5.86 4.83
C LEU A 62 -0.24 -6.54 3.71
N VAL A 63 0.44 -7.22 2.77
CA VAL A 63 -0.23 -7.96 1.68
C VAL A 63 -1.10 -9.08 2.25
N HIS A 64 -0.62 -9.78 3.27
CA HIS A 64 -1.36 -10.86 3.91
C HIS A 64 -2.60 -10.34 4.66
N LEU A 65 -2.48 -9.19 5.33
CA LEU A 65 -3.63 -8.52 5.95
C LEU A 65 -4.67 -8.12 4.90
N CYS A 66 -4.25 -7.45 3.81
CA CYS A 66 -5.16 -7.12 2.71
C CYS A 66 -5.83 -8.39 2.13
N ARG A 67 -5.08 -9.49 1.97
CA ARG A 67 -5.63 -10.74 1.45
C ARG A 67 -6.75 -11.27 2.34
N SER A 68 -6.58 -11.25 3.66
CA SER A 68 -7.63 -11.69 4.60
C SER A 68 -8.92 -10.88 4.42
N ILE A 69 -8.81 -9.55 4.29
CA ILE A 69 -9.94 -8.64 4.05
C ILE A 69 -10.60 -8.96 2.71
N THR A 70 -9.81 -9.10 1.65
CA THR A 70 -10.34 -9.36 0.30
C THR A 70 -10.94 -10.75 0.13
N ALA A 71 -10.51 -11.73 0.94
CA ALA A 71 -11.07 -13.07 0.96
C ALA A 71 -12.48 -13.05 1.56
N ILE A 72 -12.65 -12.44 2.74
CA ILE A 72 -13.96 -12.31 3.38
C ILE A 72 -14.91 -11.51 2.49
N ARG A 73 -14.48 -10.32 2.03
CA ARG A 73 -15.32 -9.44 1.19
C ARG A 73 -15.72 -10.07 -0.14
N GLY A 74 -14.86 -10.94 -0.69
CA GLY A 74 -15.08 -11.59 -1.98
C GLY A 74 -15.88 -12.89 -1.90
N GLU A 75 -16.15 -13.40 -0.70
CA GLU A 75 -16.85 -14.67 -0.50
C GLU A 75 -18.36 -14.49 -0.68
N GLY A 76 -18.93 -15.24 -1.62
CA GLY A 76 -20.35 -15.14 -1.95
C GLY A 76 -21.25 -15.45 -0.76
N ASN A 77 -20.91 -16.45 0.05
CA ASN A 77 -21.70 -16.77 1.24
C ASN A 77 -21.72 -15.63 2.26
N PHE A 78 -20.59 -14.95 2.47
CA PHE A 78 -20.55 -13.75 3.30
C PHE A 78 -21.45 -12.66 2.71
N GLN A 79 -21.32 -12.36 1.42
CA GLN A 79 -22.11 -11.31 0.76
C GLN A 79 -23.62 -11.55 0.84
N GLN A 80 -24.07 -12.79 0.68
CA GLN A 80 -25.50 -13.15 0.79
C GLN A 80 -26.10 -12.93 2.19
N ARG A 81 -25.25 -12.76 3.21
CA ARG A 81 -25.65 -12.53 4.61
C ARG A 81 -25.61 -11.07 5.02
N GLN A 82 -25.12 -10.20 4.13
CA GLN A 82 -25.06 -8.76 4.35
C GLN A 82 -26.29 -8.10 3.72
N GLU A 83 -26.79 -7.04 4.35
CA GLU A 83 -27.86 -6.22 3.77
C GLU A 83 -27.33 -5.37 2.60
N PRO A 84 -28.15 -5.06 1.58
CA PRO A 84 -29.55 -5.46 1.41
C PRO A 84 -29.74 -6.85 0.78
N GLU A 85 -28.65 -7.54 0.43
CA GLU A 85 -28.68 -8.79 -0.32
C GLU A 85 -29.35 -9.93 0.47
N ARG A 86 -29.11 -9.97 1.78
CA ARG A 86 -29.78 -10.90 2.71
C ARG A 86 -31.29 -10.81 2.59
N SER A 87 -31.87 -9.61 2.70
CA SER A 87 -33.32 -9.40 2.57
C SER A 87 -33.86 -9.81 1.20
N ARG A 88 -33.10 -9.50 0.13
CA ARG A 88 -33.46 -9.88 -1.25
C ARG A 88 -33.54 -11.40 -1.40
N ILE A 89 -32.50 -12.11 -1.00
CA ILE A 89 -32.42 -13.58 -1.10
C ILE A 89 -33.44 -14.24 -0.17
N ALA A 90 -33.68 -13.70 1.03
CA ALA A 90 -34.67 -14.23 1.95
C ALA A 90 -36.10 -14.22 1.35
N THR A 91 -36.40 -13.23 0.51
CA THR A 91 -37.67 -13.15 -0.24
C THR A 91 -37.77 -14.24 -1.31
N GLU A 92 -36.68 -14.49 -2.05
CA GLU A 92 -36.63 -15.49 -3.12
C GLU A 92 -36.50 -16.93 -2.60
N ARG A 93 -35.88 -17.11 -1.42
CA ARG A 93 -35.55 -18.40 -0.81
C ARG A 93 -35.94 -18.41 0.67
N PRO A 94 -37.21 -18.69 1.02
CA PRO A 94 -37.70 -18.60 2.40
C PRO A 94 -36.93 -19.48 3.39
N TYR A 95 -36.42 -20.64 2.96
CA TYR A 95 -35.57 -21.49 3.81
C TYR A 95 -34.28 -20.77 4.22
N PHE A 96 -33.62 -20.07 3.30
CA PHE A 96 -32.43 -19.27 3.59
C PHE A 96 -32.76 -18.17 4.60
N GLY A 97 -33.85 -17.43 4.39
CA GLY A 97 -34.29 -16.38 5.31
C GLY A 97 -34.58 -16.86 6.73
N LYS A 98 -35.08 -18.10 6.90
CA LYS A 98 -35.30 -18.73 8.22
C LYS A 98 -34.03 -19.28 8.86
N MET A 99 -33.01 -19.59 8.05
CA MET A 99 -31.77 -20.22 8.51
C MET A 99 -30.72 -19.19 8.94
N VAL A 100 -30.52 -18.12 8.16
CA VAL A 100 -29.50 -17.08 8.46
C VAL A 100 -29.80 -16.41 9.80
N GLY A 101 -28.78 -16.26 10.65
CA GLY A 101 -28.96 -15.76 12.03
C GLY A 101 -29.22 -16.84 13.06
N THR A 102 -29.21 -18.13 12.67
CA THR A 102 -29.46 -19.26 13.58
C THR A 102 -28.31 -20.25 13.54
N SER A 103 -28.23 -21.12 14.56
CA SER A 103 -27.23 -22.20 14.63
C SER A 103 -27.35 -23.26 13.52
N LEU A 104 -28.40 -23.20 12.68
CA LEU A 104 -28.55 -24.05 11.51
C LEU A 104 -27.82 -23.49 10.28
N ASP A 105 -27.41 -22.22 10.32
CA ASP A 105 -26.60 -21.61 9.27
C ASP A 105 -25.14 -22.10 9.38
N PRO A 106 -24.56 -22.74 8.34
CA PRO A 106 -23.14 -23.12 8.35
C PRO A 106 -22.18 -21.93 8.45
N TRP A 107 -22.66 -20.71 8.23
CA TRP A 107 -21.92 -19.44 8.34
C TRP A 107 -22.50 -18.55 9.45
N TYR A 108 -23.18 -19.13 10.43
CA TYR A 108 -23.77 -18.39 11.56
C TYR A 108 -22.76 -17.42 12.19
N GLY A 109 -23.18 -16.17 12.41
CA GLY A 109 -22.38 -15.07 12.94
C GLY A 109 -21.64 -14.25 11.87
N MET A 110 -21.59 -14.71 10.62
CA MET A 110 -20.96 -13.94 9.53
C MET A 110 -21.81 -12.76 9.05
N GLU A 111 -23.11 -12.78 9.34
CA GLU A 111 -24.03 -11.65 9.20
C GLU A 111 -23.64 -10.46 10.10
N ASP A 112 -22.99 -10.71 11.24
CA ASP A 112 -22.58 -9.68 12.20
C ASP A 112 -21.17 -9.12 11.91
N VAL A 113 -20.44 -9.72 10.97
CA VAL A 113 -19.07 -9.29 10.65
C VAL A 113 -19.08 -8.00 9.83
N ASP A 114 -18.61 -6.92 10.45
CA ASP A 114 -18.23 -5.69 9.74
C ASP A 114 -16.79 -5.83 9.20
N VAL A 115 -16.66 -6.02 7.88
CA VAL A 115 -15.36 -6.18 7.23
C VAL A 115 -14.55 -4.88 7.21
N ASP A 116 -15.22 -3.72 7.20
CA ASP A 116 -14.53 -2.43 7.26
C ASP A 116 -13.96 -2.20 8.67
N ASP A 117 -14.71 -2.51 9.73
CA ASP A 117 -14.23 -2.45 11.12
C ASP A 117 -13.05 -3.42 11.35
N TYR A 118 -13.18 -4.66 10.87
CA TYR A 118 -12.10 -5.65 10.88
C TYR A 118 -10.83 -5.15 10.18
N ALA A 119 -10.98 -4.60 8.97
CA ALA A 119 -9.86 -4.06 8.21
C ALA A 119 -9.16 -2.91 8.95
N MET A 120 -9.93 -1.98 9.52
CA MET A 120 -9.39 -0.85 10.27
C MET A 120 -8.63 -1.33 11.53
N GLY A 121 -9.18 -2.30 12.28
CA GLY A 121 -8.50 -2.87 13.44
C GLY A 121 -7.19 -3.58 13.08
N LEU A 122 -7.16 -4.31 11.96
CA LEU A 122 -5.93 -4.91 11.46
C LEU A 122 -4.88 -3.87 11.08
N PHE A 123 -5.27 -2.81 10.37
CA PHE A 123 -4.32 -1.78 9.95
C PHE A 123 -3.87 -0.88 11.09
N ASP A 124 -4.73 -0.59 12.06
CA ASP A 124 -4.34 0.08 13.30
C ASP A 124 -3.30 -0.74 14.08
N THR A 125 -3.52 -2.05 14.19
CA THR A 125 -2.54 -2.98 14.79
C THR A 125 -1.24 -3.00 13.98
N PHE A 126 -1.31 -3.04 12.65
CA PHE A 126 -0.13 -2.99 11.80
C PHE A 126 0.67 -1.70 12.02
N VAL A 127 0.01 -0.54 12.06
CA VAL A 127 0.68 0.73 12.30
C VAL A 127 1.30 0.76 13.71
N SER A 128 0.57 0.36 14.74
CA SER A 128 1.06 0.40 16.12
C SER A 128 2.15 -0.63 16.43
N ARG A 129 2.13 -1.82 15.81
CA ARG A 129 3.01 -2.96 16.14
C ARG A 129 4.07 -3.30 15.11
N VAL A 130 3.89 -2.89 13.86
CA VAL A 130 4.87 -3.12 12.78
C VAL A 130 5.58 -1.81 12.42
N LEU A 131 4.83 -0.73 12.18
CA LEU A 131 5.45 0.57 11.88
C LEU A 131 5.99 1.26 13.14
N CYS A 132 5.34 1.06 14.28
CA CYS A 132 5.76 1.55 15.60
C CYS A 132 6.21 3.01 15.54
N PRO A 133 5.31 3.96 15.24
CA PRO A 133 5.66 5.38 15.13
C PRO A 133 6.23 5.90 16.44
N LYS A 134 7.15 6.86 16.35
CA LYS A 134 7.80 7.52 17.50
C LYS A 134 7.68 9.03 17.38
N GLY A 135 7.50 9.72 18.52
CA GLY A 135 7.41 11.18 18.56
C GLY A 135 6.23 11.71 17.76
N THR A 136 6.35 12.91 17.20
CA THR A 136 5.32 13.50 16.33
C THR A 136 5.59 13.15 14.87
N ALA A 137 4.95 12.10 14.34
CA ALA A 137 5.04 11.77 12.92
C ALA A 137 3.95 12.48 12.12
N ARG A 138 4.37 13.24 11.10
CA ARG A 138 3.48 13.85 10.10
C ARG A 138 3.08 12.84 9.04
N VAL A 139 4.05 12.09 8.52
CA VAL A 139 3.87 11.08 7.47
C VAL A 139 4.47 9.76 7.93
N LEU A 140 3.70 8.69 7.82
CA LEU A 140 4.17 7.32 8.06
C LEU A 140 4.26 6.54 6.76
N GLY A 141 5.03 5.46 6.78
CA GLY A 141 5.04 4.54 5.65
C GLY A 141 6.16 3.55 5.74
N PHE A 142 6.41 2.87 4.62
CA PHE A 142 7.51 1.93 4.52
C PHE A 142 7.85 1.65 3.05
N LYS A 143 8.99 0.98 2.83
CA LYS A 143 9.40 0.46 1.52
C LYS A 143 9.17 -1.04 1.41
N GLU A 144 8.75 -1.51 0.24
CA GLU A 144 8.66 -2.95 -0.07
C GLU A 144 9.02 -3.21 -1.53
N ILE A 145 9.72 -4.33 -1.77
CA ILE A 145 10.28 -4.69 -3.08
C ILE A 145 9.61 -5.91 -3.72
N ARG A 146 8.68 -6.57 -3.02
CA ARG A 146 8.16 -7.89 -3.39
C ARG A 146 6.73 -7.89 -3.95
N TYR A 147 6.09 -6.73 -4.12
CA TYR A 147 4.69 -6.68 -4.58
C TYR A 147 4.49 -7.18 -6.02
N HIS A 148 5.53 -7.18 -6.84
CA HIS A 148 5.49 -7.75 -8.20
C HIS A 148 5.39 -9.28 -8.24
N ASN A 149 5.51 -9.98 -7.10
CA ASN A 149 5.39 -11.43 -7.04
C ASN A 149 3.97 -11.94 -7.28
N ASP A 150 2.95 -11.09 -7.16
CA ASP A 150 1.56 -11.42 -7.50
C ASP A 150 0.93 -10.32 -8.37
N PRO A 151 1.21 -10.33 -9.69
CA PRO A 151 0.70 -9.32 -10.62
C PRO A 151 -0.83 -9.19 -10.64
N ARG A 152 -1.55 -10.30 -10.41
CA ARG A 152 -3.02 -10.30 -10.47
C ARG A 152 -3.63 -9.60 -9.26
N TYR A 153 -3.01 -9.75 -8.10
CA TYR A 153 -3.49 -9.14 -6.86
C TYR A 153 -2.99 -7.69 -6.68
N PHE A 154 -1.96 -7.28 -7.41
CA PHE A 154 -1.31 -5.97 -7.25
C PHE A 154 -2.28 -4.77 -7.26
N PRO A 155 -3.20 -4.59 -8.22
CA PRO A 155 -4.12 -3.45 -8.20
C PRO A 155 -5.07 -3.49 -6.99
N LYS A 156 -5.68 -4.67 -6.73
CA LYS A 156 -6.61 -4.88 -5.62
C LYS A 156 -5.94 -4.60 -4.27
N PHE A 157 -4.66 -4.95 -4.13
CA PHE A 157 -3.87 -4.66 -2.94
C PHE A 157 -3.70 -3.15 -2.72
N LEU A 158 -3.31 -2.39 -3.74
CA LEU A 158 -3.14 -0.94 -3.63
C LEU A 158 -4.47 -0.21 -3.42
N ASP A 159 -5.56 -0.67 -4.05
CA ASP A 159 -6.90 -0.14 -3.80
C ASP A 159 -7.36 -0.39 -2.36
N THR A 160 -7.03 -1.56 -1.81
CA THR A 160 -7.28 -1.86 -0.39
C THR A 160 -6.52 -0.87 0.49
N ILE A 161 -5.24 -0.63 0.23
CA ILE A 161 -4.47 0.38 1.00
C ILE A 161 -5.14 1.76 0.90
N ARG A 162 -5.51 2.20 -0.30
CA ARG A 162 -6.15 3.51 -0.50
C ARG A 162 -7.47 3.67 0.22
N THR A 163 -8.21 2.58 0.33
CA THR A 163 -9.52 2.58 1.00
C THR A 163 -9.37 2.89 2.48
N TYR A 164 -8.34 2.33 3.14
CA TYR A 164 -8.25 2.34 4.61
C TYR A 164 -7.12 3.20 5.18
N PHE A 165 -6.04 3.46 4.44
CA PHE A 165 -4.95 4.33 4.89
C PHE A 165 -5.22 5.78 4.47
N PRO A 166 -5.50 6.70 5.41
CA PRO A 166 -5.85 8.08 5.08
C PRO A 166 -4.76 8.79 4.28
N LYS A 167 -5.18 9.50 3.22
CA LYS A 167 -4.29 10.31 2.35
C LYS A 167 -3.09 9.52 1.82
N SER A 168 -3.24 8.21 1.56
CA SER A 168 -2.16 7.34 1.09
C SER A 168 -1.62 7.79 -0.27
N ARG A 169 -0.30 7.84 -0.40
CA ARG A 169 0.45 8.12 -1.63
C ARG A 169 1.42 6.98 -1.93
N PHE A 170 1.68 6.72 -3.20
CA PHE A 170 2.59 5.67 -3.67
C PHE A 170 3.72 6.27 -4.49
N ILE A 171 4.95 5.88 -4.15
CA ILE A 171 6.12 6.10 -4.99
C ILE A 171 6.47 4.77 -5.64
N PHE A 172 6.28 4.68 -6.95
CA PHE A 172 6.71 3.53 -7.75
C PHE A 172 8.13 3.74 -8.21
N GLN A 173 9.06 2.97 -7.65
CA GLN A 173 10.48 3.16 -7.91
C GLN A 173 11.07 2.02 -8.72
N ASN A 174 11.75 2.40 -9.80
CA ASN A 174 12.51 1.45 -10.60
C ASN A 174 13.84 2.02 -11.10
N ARG A 175 14.63 1.16 -11.74
CA ARG A 175 15.94 1.44 -12.34
C ARG A 175 16.03 0.71 -13.68
N SER A 176 16.94 1.12 -14.56
CA SER A 176 17.17 0.41 -15.83
C SER A 176 17.48 -1.07 -15.60
N PHE A 177 16.98 -1.93 -16.48
CA PHE A 177 17.18 -3.37 -16.36
C PHE A 177 18.68 -3.72 -16.39
N GLU A 178 19.46 -3.04 -17.23
CA GLU A 178 20.89 -3.25 -17.41
C GLU A 178 21.67 -3.06 -16.10
N ASN A 179 21.20 -2.15 -15.24
CA ASN A 179 21.80 -1.90 -13.94
C ASN A 179 21.29 -2.86 -12.86
N VAL A 180 19.99 -3.21 -12.90
CA VAL A 180 19.39 -4.17 -11.97
C VAL A 180 20.02 -5.56 -12.16
N ALA A 181 20.16 -6.01 -13.40
CA ALA A 181 20.70 -7.30 -13.82
C ALA A 181 22.12 -7.58 -13.31
N LYS A 182 22.93 -6.54 -13.09
CA LYS A 182 24.31 -6.65 -12.59
C LYS A 182 24.40 -6.90 -11.08
N SER A 183 23.30 -6.80 -10.35
CA SER A 183 23.34 -6.91 -8.90
C SER A 183 23.47 -8.35 -8.41
N SER A 184 24.32 -8.56 -7.41
CA SER A 184 24.49 -9.85 -6.71
C SER A 184 23.19 -10.38 -6.08
N PHE A 185 22.19 -9.52 -5.85
CA PHE A 185 20.87 -9.93 -5.40
C PHE A 185 20.18 -10.91 -6.37
N TRP A 186 20.46 -10.78 -7.67
CA TRP A 186 19.86 -11.60 -8.72
C TRP A 186 20.78 -12.72 -9.23
N LYS A 187 21.94 -12.94 -8.60
CA LYS A 187 22.98 -13.86 -9.10
C LYS A 187 22.54 -15.32 -9.26
N ASN A 188 21.51 -15.74 -8.53
CA ASN A 188 20.97 -17.10 -8.54
C ASN A 188 19.71 -17.24 -9.42
N MET A 189 19.36 -16.22 -10.20
CA MET A 189 18.18 -16.21 -11.06
C MET A 189 18.60 -15.98 -12.51
N GLU A 190 17.96 -16.71 -13.43
CA GLU A 190 18.17 -16.53 -14.85
C GLU A 190 17.85 -15.10 -15.28
N GLN A 191 18.73 -14.48 -16.07
CA GLN A 191 18.57 -13.09 -16.51
C GLN A 191 17.24 -12.85 -17.24
N ALA A 192 16.78 -13.83 -18.02
CA ALA A 192 15.48 -13.78 -18.69
C ALA A 192 14.31 -13.72 -17.68
N GLU A 193 14.42 -14.43 -16.55
CA GLU A 193 13.42 -14.37 -15.49
C GLU A 193 13.42 -13.01 -14.78
N VAL A 194 14.62 -12.49 -14.46
CA VAL A 194 14.76 -11.14 -13.85
C VAL A 194 14.15 -10.08 -14.79
N LYS A 195 14.44 -10.17 -16.09
CA LYS A 195 13.89 -9.26 -17.11
C LYS A 195 12.37 -9.31 -17.15
N ARG A 196 11.79 -10.51 -17.14
CA ARG A 196 10.33 -10.68 -17.10
C ARG A 196 9.72 -10.08 -15.84
N LYS A 197 10.30 -10.31 -14.66
CA LYS A 197 9.84 -9.72 -13.40
C LYS A 197 9.93 -8.20 -13.42
N TRP A 198 11.02 -7.66 -13.96
CA TRP A 198 11.24 -6.22 -14.11
C TRP A 198 10.21 -5.57 -15.05
N GLN A 199 9.98 -6.17 -16.23
CA GLN A 199 8.97 -5.70 -17.19
C GLN A 199 7.56 -5.76 -16.62
N ASN A 200 7.24 -6.84 -15.89
CA ASN A 200 5.95 -6.95 -15.21
C ASN A 200 5.77 -5.83 -14.19
N PHE A 201 6.79 -5.53 -13.38
CA PHE A 201 6.72 -4.43 -12.43
C PHE A 201 6.55 -3.06 -13.12
N GLU A 202 7.29 -2.78 -14.20
CA GLU A 202 7.11 -1.55 -14.98
C GLU A 202 5.68 -1.42 -15.51
N ASN A 203 5.13 -2.49 -16.09
CA ASN A 203 3.79 -2.48 -16.67
C ASN A 203 2.72 -2.27 -15.59
N LEU A 204 2.82 -2.99 -14.47
CA LEU A 204 1.87 -2.90 -13.35
C LEU A 204 1.86 -1.49 -12.74
N THR A 205 3.04 -0.96 -12.43
CA THR A 205 3.17 0.36 -11.80
C THR A 205 2.79 1.48 -12.75
N LYS A 206 3.13 1.37 -14.04
CA LYS A 206 2.68 2.34 -15.06
C LYS A 206 1.16 2.35 -15.18
N ALA A 207 0.54 1.18 -15.39
CA ALA A 207 -0.91 1.09 -15.57
C ALA A 207 -1.68 1.65 -14.36
N TYR A 208 -1.22 1.30 -13.15
CA TYR A 208 -1.85 1.80 -11.93
C TYR A 208 -1.64 3.31 -11.74
N ALA A 209 -0.44 3.83 -11.99
CA ALA A 209 -0.16 5.27 -11.89
C ALA A 209 -0.93 6.10 -12.91
N ASP A 210 -1.03 5.64 -14.15
CA ASP A 210 -1.78 6.32 -15.22
C ASP A 210 -3.26 6.48 -14.85
N SER A 211 -3.80 5.53 -14.09
CA SER A 211 -5.19 5.51 -13.62
C SER A 211 -5.41 6.29 -12.31
N ASN A 212 -4.33 6.66 -11.59
CA ASN A 212 -4.37 7.24 -10.24
C ASN A 212 -3.28 8.31 -10.03
N LYS A 213 -3.19 9.27 -10.97
CA LYS A 213 -2.10 10.26 -11.05
C LYS A 213 -1.99 11.19 -9.84
N ASP A 214 -3.07 11.37 -9.10
CA ASP A 214 -3.17 12.22 -7.91
C ASP A 214 -2.48 11.61 -6.68
N VAL A 215 -2.36 10.27 -6.64
CA VAL A 215 -1.79 9.54 -5.50
C VAL A 215 -0.56 8.71 -5.87
N CYS A 216 -0.11 8.73 -7.12
CA CYS A 216 1.02 7.96 -7.59
C CYS A 216 2.11 8.83 -8.23
N TYR A 217 3.35 8.59 -7.84
CA TYR A 217 4.54 9.17 -8.47
C TYR A 217 5.48 8.07 -8.95
N ARG A 218 5.96 8.16 -10.20
CA ARG A 218 6.94 7.21 -10.75
C ARG A 218 8.33 7.83 -10.67
N LEU A 219 9.24 7.14 -10.00
CA LEU A 219 10.59 7.60 -9.71
C LEU A 219 11.62 6.66 -10.34
N ARG A 220 12.53 7.21 -11.14
CA ARG A 220 13.64 6.48 -11.72
C ARG A 220 14.88 6.67 -10.87
N TYR A 221 15.64 5.61 -10.65
CA TYR A 221 16.94 5.75 -9.97
C TYR A 221 17.86 6.71 -10.73
N GLU A 222 17.74 6.72 -12.06
CA GLU A 222 18.48 7.63 -12.93
C GLU A 222 18.23 9.11 -12.60
N ASP A 223 17.05 9.46 -12.07
CA ASP A 223 16.72 10.82 -11.66
C ASP A 223 17.66 11.34 -10.57
N TYR A 224 18.15 10.46 -9.67
CA TYR A 224 19.15 10.84 -8.66
C TYR A 224 20.50 11.22 -9.28
N LEU A 225 20.86 10.58 -10.40
CA LEU A 225 22.14 10.77 -11.07
C LEU A 225 22.17 12.08 -11.88
N GLU A 226 21.00 12.57 -12.30
CA GLU A 226 20.84 13.87 -12.97
C GLU A 226 20.93 15.06 -12.00
N GLY A 227 20.95 14.80 -10.68
CA GLY A 227 21.13 15.81 -9.64
C GLY A 227 19.84 16.19 -8.90
N ALA A 228 19.99 16.95 -7.82
CA ALA A 228 18.89 17.27 -6.90
C ALA A 228 17.71 17.98 -7.58
N GLN A 229 17.96 18.82 -8.59
CA GLN A 229 16.96 19.55 -9.37
C GLN A 229 15.94 18.60 -10.01
N LYS A 230 16.37 17.41 -10.44
CA LYS A 230 15.49 16.43 -11.06
C LYS A 230 14.41 15.90 -10.11
N LEU A 231 14.61 16.05 -8.80
CA LEU A 231 13.68 15.59 -7.77
C LEU A 231 12.61 16.62 -7.40
N GLU A 232 12.66 17.85 -7.91
CA GLU A 232 11.63 18.87 -7.63
C GLU A 232 10.18 18.37 -7.86
N PRO A 233 9.87 17.63 -8.94
CA PRO A 233 8.52 17.10 -9.13
C PRO A 233 8.08 16.09 -8.05
N LEU A 234 9.02 15.34 -7.47
CA LEU A 234 8.72 14.44 -6.34
C LEU A 234 8.33 15.26 -5.10
N PHE A 235 9.03 16.35 -4.82
CA PHE A 235 8.72 17.23 -3.68
C PHE A 235 7.38 17.94 -3.87
N ASN A 236 7.08 18.39 -5.09
CA ASN A 236 5.76 18.93 -5.44
C ASN A 236 4.63 17.90 -5.23
N PHE A 237 4.85 16.65 -5.65
CA PHE A 237 3.91 15.56 -5.40
C PHE A 237 3.70 15.29 -3.90
N LEU A 238 4.77 15.33 -3.12
CA LEU A 238 4.73 15.15 -1.67
C LEU A 238 4.16 16.36 -0.92
N LYS A 239 4.03 17.51 -1.58
CA LYS A 239 3.67 18.81 -1.00
C LYS A 239 4.67 19.26 0.07
N GLU A 240 5.95 19.01 -0.18
CA GLU A 240 7.06 19.35 0.71
C GLU A 240 7.98 20.39 0.05
N PRO A 241 8.65 21.25 0.84
CA PRO A 241 9.54 22.26 0.30
C PRO A 241 10.75 21.63 -0.37
N PHE A 242 11.06 22.09 -1.58
CA PHE A 242 12.24 21.66 -2.31
C PHE A 242 13.47 22.49 -1.90
N ASN A 243 14.55 21.80 -1.50
CA ASN A 243 15.85 22.43 -1.21
C ASN A 243 16.96 21.58 -1.84
N ALA A 244 17.51 22.05 -2.97
CA ALA A 244 18.51 21.32 -3.73
C ALA A 244 19.79 21.04 -2.93
N GLU A 245 20.22 21.96 -2.06
CA GLU A 245 21.45 21.80 -1.26
C GLU A 245 21.29 20.67 -0.22
N GLU A 246 20.19 20.69 0.54
CA GLU A 246 19.91 19.64 1.53
C GLU A 246 19.72 18.27 0.88
N ILE A 247 19.02 18.23 -0.26
CA ILE A 247 18.85 17.01 -1.04
C ILE A 247 20.22 16.48 -1.50
N THR A 248 21.10 17.35 -1.99
CA THR A 248 22.44 16.96 -2.46
C THR A 248 23.24 16.31 -1.34
N LYS A 249 23.24 16.90 -0.13
CA LYS A 249 23.90 16.32 1.06
C LYS A 249 23.39 14.90 1.37
N VAL A 250 22.08 14.68 1.23
CA VAL A 250 21.48 13.36 1.43
C VAL A 250 21.92 12.38 0.35
N LEU A 251 21.94 12.80 -0.93
CA LEU A 251 22.35 11.94 -2.05
C LEU A 251 23.84 11.56 -2.00
N GLU A 252 24.69 12.42 -1.45
CA GLU A 252 26.12 12.16 -1.25
C GLU A 252 26.41 11.17 -0.11
N THR A 253 25.43 10.94 0.77
CA THR A 253 25.57 10.02 1.90
C THR A 253 25.67 8.58 1.40
N LYS A 254 26.88 8.00 1.48
CA LYS A 254 27.13 6.61 1.09
C LYS A 254 26.49 5.63 2.05
N LEU A 255 25.45 4.98 1.55
CA LEU A 255 24.79 3.86 2.19
C LEU A 255 25.63 2.58 2.04
N LYS A 256 26.07 1.98 3.16
CA LYS A 256 26.88 0.74 3.19
C LYS A 256 25.96 -0.47 3.36
N HIS A 257 25.50 -1.07 2.26
CA HIS A 257 24.74 -2.34 2.26
C HIS A 257 24.73 -3.04 0.90
#